data_AF-A0A1M7BHB6-F1
#
_entry.id   AF-A0A1M7BHB6-F1
#
_cell.length_a   1.000
_cell.length_b   1.000
_cell.length_c   1.000
_cell.angle_alpha   90.00
_cell.angle_beta   90.00
_cell.angle_gamma   90.00
#
_symmetry.space_group_name_H-M   'P 1'
#
loop_
_entity.id
_entity.type
_entity.pdbx_description
1 polymer ?
#
loop_
_entity_poly.entity_id
_entity_poly.type
_entity_poly.pdbx_seq_one_letter_code
_entity_poly.pdbx_strand_id
1 'polypeptide(L)'
;MFSRFRKDSSELKDEGFLLADSLLSLMIFVMITSILLPAALLLVQYDVKTKEQLDFNRHLYIVMNGYEDFDEFKDQSKGYVISQGEICDKDEKDLCIVYKN
;
A
#
# COMPACT_ATOMS: atom_id res chain seq x y z
N MET A 1 -6.33 -73.39 -2.28
CA MET A 1 -6.95 -72.88 -1.03
C MET A 1 -6.60 -71.40 -0.96
N PHE A 2 -7.61 -70.53 -1.03
CA PHE A 2 -7.51 -69.08 -1.11
C PHE A 2 -6.79 -68.47 0.10
N SER A 3 -5.73 -67.70 -0.13
CA SER A 3 -5.40 -66.56 0.72
C SER A 3 -5.75 -65.29 -0.06
N ARG A 4 -6.96 -64.78 0.22
CA ARG A 4 -7.42 -63.46 -0.25
C ARG A 4 -6.43 -62.41 0.24
N PHE A 5 -5.66 -61.83 -0.68
CA PHE A 5 -5.01 -60.54 -0.44
C PHE A 5 -6.11 -59.51 -0.23
N ARG A 6 -6.31 -59.09 1.03
CA ARG A 6 -7.12 -57.93 1.37
C ARG A 6 -6.25 -56.69 1.07
N LYS A 7 -6.25 -56.26 -0.19
CA LYS A 7 -5.56 -55.06 -0.69
C LYS A 7 -6.61 -54.03 -1.10
N ASP A 8 -7.41 -53.54 -0.15
CA ASP A 8 -8.45 -52.53 -0.43
C ASP A 8 -8.52 -51.41 0.62
N SER A 9 -7.57 -51.30 1.56
CA SER A 9 -7.62 -50.30 2.65
C SER A 9 -6.43 -49.35 2.73
N SER A 10 -5.49 -49.44 1.78
CA SER A 10 -4.28 -48.59 1.75
C SER A 10 -4.40 -47.41 0.80
N GLU A 11 -4.91 -47.61 -0.43
CA GLU A 11 -5.05 -46.54 -1.43
C GLU A 11 -6.04 -45.46 -1.00
N LEU A 12 -7.18 -45.83 -0.43
CA LEU A 12 -8.18 -44.89 0.09
C LEU A 12 -7.67 -43.98 1.22
N LYS A 13 -6.61 -44.40 1.95
CA LYS A 13 -6.07 -43.64 3.09
C LYS A 13 -5.08 -42.57 2.65
N ASP A 14 -4.30 -42.83 1.60
CA ASP A 14 -3.37 -41.86 1.00
C ASP A 14 -4.12 -40.78 0.20
N GLU A 15 -5.19 -41.14 -0.51
CA GLU A 15 -6.01 -40.16 -1.24
C GLU A 15 -6.67 -39.13 -0.30
N GLY A 16 -7.18 -39.57 0.86
CA GLY A 16 -7.77 -38.68 1.86
C GLY A 16 -6.76 -37.70 2.49
N PHE A 17 -5.50 -38.14 2.65
CA PHE A 17 -4.41 -37.27 3.14
C PHE A 17 -4.00 -36.23 2.10
N LEU A 18 -3.86 -36.64 0.83
CA LEU A 18 -3.52 -35.74 -0.28
C LEU A 18 -4.65 -34.73 -0.60
N LEU A 19 -5.91 -35.13 -0.46
CA LEU A 19 -7.07 -34.25 -0.62
C LEU A 19 -7.12 -33.19 0.49
N ALA A 20 -6.86 -33.57 1.74
CA ALA A 20 -6.80 -32.63 2.86
C ALA A 20 -5.67 -31.62 2.70
N ASP A 21 -4.48 -32.06 2.26
CA ASP A 21 -3.34 -31.18 2.01
C ASP A 21 -3.60 -30.25 0.81
N SER A 22 -4.25 -30.75 -0.24
CA SER A 22 -4.67 -29.94 -1.39
C SER A 22 -5.70 -28.88 -1.00
N LEU A 23 -6.65 -29.21 -0.12
CA LEU A 23 -7.64 -28.25 0.41
C LEU A 23 -6.97 -27.20 1.32
N LEU A 24 -6.03 -27.62 2.17
CA LEU A 24 -5.25 -26.72 3.00
C LEU A 24 -4.44 -25.75 2.13
N SER A 25 -3.76 -26.27 1.11
CA SER A 25 -3.00 -25.48 0.14
C SER A 25 -3.89 -24.48 -0.60
N LEU A 26 -5.10 -24.91 -1.02
CA LEU A 26 -6.08 -24.03 -1.64
C LEU A 26 -6.55 -22.91 -0.70
N MET A 27 -6.82 -23.23 0.57
CA MET A 27 -7.21 -22.22 1.56
C MET A 27 -6.10 -21.20 1.81
N ILE A 28 -4.85 -21.66 1.91
CA ILE A 28 -3.67 -20.78 2.04
C ILE A 28 -3.54 -19.90 0.80
N PHE A 29 -3.67 -20.48 -0.39
CA PHE A 29 -3.61 -19.74 -1.64
C PHE A 29 -4.69 -18.65 -1.70
N VAL A 30 -5.93 -18.97 -1.31
CA VAL A 30 -7.03 -18.00 -1.25
C VAL A 30 -6.73 -16.88 -0.24
N MET A 31 -6.16 -17.19 0.93
CA MET A 31 -5.75 -16.16 1.89
C MET A 31 -4.65 -15.25 1.31
N ILE A 32 -3.65 -15.83 0.64
CA ILE A 32 -2.58 -15.07 -0.01
C ILE A 32 -3.17 -14.14 -1.06
N THR A 33 -3.99 -14.66 -1.97
CA THR A 33 -4.49 -13.87 -3.10
C THR A 33 -5.56 -12.86 -2.71
N SER A 34 -6.39 -13.17 -1.72
CA SER A 34 -7.56 -12.35 -1.38
C SER A 34 -7.28 -11.34 -0.27
N ILE A 35 -6.28 -11.57 0.57
CA ILE A 35 -6.00 -10.74 1.74
C ILE A 35 -4.58 -10.18 1.66
N LEU A 36 -3.57 -11.05 1.63
CA LEU A 36 -2.18 -10.62 1.77
C LEU A 36 -1.70 -9.81 0.57
N LEU A 37 -2.03 -10.25 -0.65
CA LEU A 37 -1.61 -9.57 -1.87
C LEU A 37 -2.24 -8.17 -2.00
N PRO A 38 -3.57 -7.98 -1.84
CA PRO A 38 -4.16 -6.64 -1.84
C PRO A 38 -3.62 -5.75 -0.72
N ALA A 39 -3.41 -6.29 0.49
CA ALA A 39 -2.86 -5.54 1.60
C ALA A 39 -1.43 -5.03 1.29
N ALA A 40 -0.58 -5.90 0.72
CA ALA A 40 0.77 -5.50 0.31
C ALA A 40 0.74 -4.42 -0.77
N LEU A 41 -0.15 -4.52 -1.76
CA LEU A 41 -0.31 -3.49 -2.79
C LEU A 41 -0.75 -2.15 -2.22
N LEU A 42 -1.72 -2.16 -1.28
CA LEU A 42 -2.14 -0.94 -0.59
C LEU A 42 -0.99 -0.32 0.19
N LEU A 43 -0.22 -1.11 0.94
CA LEU A 43 0.92 -0.62 1.71
C LEU A 43 1.97 0.05 0.80
N VAL A 44 2.27 -0.54 -0.36
CA VAL A 44 3.19 0.05 -1.33
C VAL A 44 2.64 1.38 -1.87
N GLN A 45 1.35 1.44 -2.20
CA GLN A 45 0.74 2.70 -2.65
C GLN A 45 0.78 3.79 -1.56
N TYR A 46 0.52 3.42 -0.31
CA TYR A 46 0.64 4.36 0.81
C TYR A 46 2.07 4.83 1.02
N ASP A 47 3.06 3.95 0.90
CA ASP A 47 4.47 4.32 1.04
C ASP A 47 4.90 5.33 -0.02
N VAL A 48 4.52 5.10 -1.29
CA VAL A 48 4.79 6.03 -2.39
C VAL A 48 4.15 7.40 -2.12
N LYS A 49 2.85 7.44 -1.81
CA LYS A 49 2.16 8.71 -1.52
C LYS A 49 2.74 9.43 -0.30
N THR A 50 3.11 8.70 0.74
CA THR A 50 3.72 9.27 1.94
C THR A 50 5.07 9.88 1.63
N LYS A 51 5.85 9.22 0.77
CA LYS A 51 7.13 9.73 0.31
C LYS A 51 7.00 10.99 -0.54
N GLU A 52 6.08 11.00 -1.50
CA GLU A 52 5.78 12.17 -2.33
C GLU A 52 5.37 13.37 -1.45
N GLN A 53 4.47 13.15 -0.49
CA GLN A 53 4.06 14.18 0.46
C GLN A 53 5.23 14.66 1.34
N LEU A 54 6.10 13.76 1.80
CA LEU A 54 7.26 14.13 2.61
C LEU A 54 8.27 14.97 1.81
N ASP A 55 8.52 14.60 0.56
CA ASP A 55 9.42 15.32 -0.34
C ASP A 55 8.84 16.71 -0.68
N PHE A 56 7.53 16.80 -0.94
CA PHE A 56 6.82 18.07 -1.08
C PHE A 56 6.97 18.96 0.16
N ASN A 57 6.66 18.44 1.35
CA ASN A 57 6.75 19.20 2.60
C ASN A 57 8.17 19.74 2.85
N ARG A 58 9.18 18.91 2.57
CA ARG A 58 10.59 19.31 2.69
C ARG A 58 10.95 20.39 1.68
N HIS A 59 10.54 20.23 0.43
CA HIS A 59 10.84 21.22 -0.61
C HIS A 59 10.17 22.56 -0.29
N LEU A 60 8.90 22.53 0.08
CA LEU A 60 8.16 23.72 0.51
C LEU A 60 8.83 24.41 1.70
N TYR A 61 9.27 23.65 2.71
CA TYR A 61 10.02 24.22 3.84
C TYR A 61 11.29 24.95 3.40
N ILE A 62 12.08 24.34 2.50
CA ILE A 62 13.31 24.95 1.96
C ILE A 62 12.99 26.22 1.19
N VAL A 63 11.96 26.18 0.34
CA VAL A 63 11.55 27.34 -0.46
C VAL A 63 11.06 28.47 0.44
N MET A 64 10.19 28.19 1.41
CA MET A 64 9.70 29.20 2.37
C MET A 64 10.84 29.83 3.17
N ASN A 65 11.86 29.05 3.56
CA ASN A 65 13.03 29.56 4.28
C ASN A 65 13.97 30.42 3.40
N GLY A 66 13.72 30.48 2.09
CA GLY A 66 14.41 31.37 1.17
C GLY A 66 13.82 32.78 1.09
N TYR A 67 12.63 33.01 1.68
CA TYR A 67 11.96 34.30 1.75
C TYR A 67 12.11 34.91 3.16
N GLU A 68 12.02 36.24 3.28
CA GLU A 68 12.11 36.92 4.59
C GLU A 68 10.91 36.60 5.48
N ASP A 69 9.72 36.54 4.89
CA ASP A 69 8.47 36.24 5.59
C ASP A 69 7.46 35.47 4.73
N PHE A 70 6.35 35.08 5.36
CA PHE A 70 5.29 34.32 4.70
C PHE A 70 4.54 35.14 3.64
N ASP A 71 4.40 36.46 3.84
CA ASP A 71 3.69 37.33 2.89
C ASP A 71 4.53 37.48 1.60
N GLU A 72 5.85 37.59 1.73
CA GLU A 72 6.79 37.58 0.61
C GLU A 72 6.72 36.25 -0.16
N PHE A 73 6.77 35.13 0.54
CA PHE A 73 6.58 33.80 -0.07
C PHE A 73 5.25 33.73 -0.81
N LYS A 74 4.17 34.22 -0.19
CA LYS A 74 2.83 34.15 -0.76
C LYS A 74 2.68 34.94 -2.05
N ASP A 75 3.31 36.11 -2.12
CA ASP A 75 3.21 36.99 -3.29
C ASP A 75 4.19 36.61 -4.41
N GLN A 76 5.36 36.07 -4.06
CA GLN A 76 6.43 35.80 -5.02
C GLN A 76 6.53 34.34 -5.46
N SER A 77 5.97 33.38 -4.73
CA SER A 77 6.08 31.97 -5.08
C SER A 77 5.23 31.65 -6.32
N LYS A 78 5.89 31.18 -7.39
CA LYS A 78 5.22 30.83 -8.67
C LYS A 78 4.87 29.36 -8.80
N GLY A 79 5.45 28.53 -7.93
CA GLY A 79 5.29 27.06 -7.92
C GLY A 79 4.18 26.56 -7.00
N TYR A 80 3.56 27.45 -6.21
CA TYR A 80 2.56 27.06 -5.22
C TYR A 80 1.26 27.83 -5.42
N VAL A 81 0.16 27.20 -5.02
CA VAL A 81 -1.17 27.80 -4.94
C VAL A 81 -1.54 27.90 -3.47
N ILE A 82 -1.83 29.11 -3.01
CA ILE A 82 -2.14 29.38 -1.61
C ILE A 82 -3.60 29.83 -1.54
N SER A 83 -4.43 29.04 -0.87
CA SER A 83 -5.86 29.32 -0.75
C SER A 83 -6.42 28.75 0.55
N GLN A 84 -7.27 29.52 1.23
CA GLN A 84 -8.13 29.05 2.34
C GLN A 84 -7.41 28.29 3.48
N GLY A 85 -6.15 28.65 3.79
CA GLY A 85 -5.37 27.95 4.83
C GLY A 85 -4.63 26.72 4.33
N GLU A 86 -4.50 26.56 3.01
CA GLU A 86 -3.72 25.50 2.38
C GLU A 86 -2.67 26.05 1.42
N ILE A 87 -1.54 25.35 1.35
CA ILE A 87 -0.48 25.56 0.35
C ILE A 87 -0.36 24.28 -0.45
N CYS A 88 -0.66 24.36 -1.73
CA CYS A 88 -0.62 23.24 -2.66
C CYS A 88 0.44 23.44 -3.73
N ASP A 89 0.97 22.34 -4.25
CA ASP A 89 1.72 22.40 -5.50
C ASP A 89 0.82 22.89 -6.65
N LYS A 90 1.39 23.69 -7.55
CA LYS A 90 0.65 24.26 -8.67
C LYS A 90 0.31 23.22 -9.75
N ASP A 91 1.23 22.30 -10.01
CA ASP A 91 1.09 21.28 -11.03
C ASP A 91 0.41 20.03 -10.45
N GLU A 92 0.70 19.71 -9.18
CA GLU A 92 0.16 18.55 -8.46
C GLU A 92 -0.77 18.93 -7.30
N LYS A 93 -2.04 19.19 -7.62
CA LYS A 93 -3.05 19.66 -6.64
C LYS A 93 -3.36 18.70 -5.48
N ASP A 94 -2.93 17.45 -5.55
CA ASP A 94 -3.11 16.49 -4.46
C ASP A 94 -2.02 16.66 -3.38
N LEU A 95 -0.91 17.34 -3.70
CA LEU A 95 0.17 17.66 -2.77
C LEU A 95 -0.12 19.01 -2.11
N CYS A 96 -0.77 18.94 -0.95
CA CYS A 96 -1.14 20.12 -0.17
C CYS A 96 -0.74 19.97 1.29
N ILE A 97 -0.51 21.10 1.96
CA ILE A 97 -0.46 21.18 3.42
C ILE A 97 -1.48 22.18 3.94
N VAL A 98 -2.11 21.82 5.05
CA VAL A 98 -2.95 22.75 5.82
C VAL A 98 -2.05 23.51 6.79
N TYR A 99 -2.11 24.83 6.75
CA TYR A 99 -1.46 25.70 7.73
C TYR A 99 -2.52 26.44 8.55
N LYS A 100 -2.26 26.60 9.85
CA LYS A 100 -3.08 27.48 10.68
C LYS A 100 -2.49 28.87 10.62
N ASN A 101 -3.31 29.83 10.21
CA ASN A 101 -3.08 31.25 10.45
C ASN A 101 -3.03 31.54 11.95
#